data_AF-A0A661WPS0-F1
#
_entry.id   AF-A0A661WPS0-F1
#
_cell.length_a   1.000
_cell.length_b   1.000
_cell.length_c   1.000
_cell.angle_alpha   90.00
_cell.angle_beta   90.00
_cell.angle_gamma   90.00
#
_symmetry.space_group_name_H-M   'P 1'
#
loop_
_entity.id
_entity.type
_entity.pdbx_description
1 polymer ?
#
loop_
_entity_poly.entity_id
_entity_poly.type
_entity_poly.pdbx_seq_one_letter_code
_entity_poly.pdbx_strand_id
1 'polypeptide(L)'
;MKNVLTILTIAIIVSSPCMAVHFDGGAGAGNPNWNAALNWSDDNIPTSATDVQALIVPGYGVVVNNPGAQAKYIDVGTWGWDGSLAVASAGTLSIAENLFLAQDAGKTGIATNDGQATVTGTVYFQAGEGTLINNGTLTAGGMILGNIYSGTSTVVNTGTMDIDGWMYLSINGSNSVFNMNSGVVNVTGKLEMPDPGIGHINLHGGVWTNAQIGLNGNGGYTIEVGDGEMYIAGDQTGALDYMISVDLITGEGSLTPYSSYDGTYTKLAAIPEPAIIGLISILGLALLRRK
;
A
#
# COMPACT_ATOMS: atom_id res chain seq x y z
N MET A 1 -43.41 46.97 -34.33
CA MET A 1 -42.70 45.69 -34.12
C MET A 1 -41.33 46.00 -33.53
N LYS A 2 -41.11 45.68 -32.25
CA LYS A 2 -39.81 45.85 -31.58
C LYS A 2 -39.03 44.55 -31.70
N ASN A 3 -37.95 44.55 -32.47
CA ASN A 3 -37.03 43.42 -32.56
C ASN A 3 -36.13 43.44 -31.31
N VAL A 4 -36.33 42.49 -30.41
CA VAL A 4 -35.44 42.25 -29.27
C VAL A 4 -34.29 41.39 -29.78
N LEU A 5 -33.10 41.99 -29.86
CA LEU A 5 -31.86 41.30 -30.17
C LEU A 5 -31.33 40.67 -28.87
N THR A 6 -31.55 39.37 -28.70
CA THR A 6 -30.95 38.61 -27.60
C THR A 6 -29.50 38.32 -27.95
N ILE A 7 -28.56 39.01 -27.30
CA ILE A 7 -27.13 38.74 -27.40
C ILE A 7 -26.87 37.46 -26.61
N LEU A 8 -26.50 36.39 -27.32
CA LEU A 8 -26.08 35.12 -26.72
C LEU A 8 -24.62 35.26 -26.28
N THR A 9 -24.38 35.33 -24.97
CA THR A 9 -23.02 35.30 -24.41
C THR A 9 -22.44 33.90 -24.60
N ILE A 10 -21.51 33.74 -25.55
CA ILE A 10 -20.70 32.53 -25.67
C ILE A 10 -19.65 32.59 -24.55
N ALA A 11 -19.87 31.83 -23.47
CA ALA A 11 -18.84 31.57 -22.48
C ALA A 11 -17.81 30.62 -23.11
N ILE A 12 -16.67 31.15 -23.52
CA ILE A 12 -15.52 30.34 -23.90
C ILE A 12 -14.95 29.77 -22.60
N ILE A 13 -15.26 28.50 -22.31
CA ILE A 13 -14.56 27.73 -21.28
C ILE A 13 -13.19 27.38 -21.87
N VAL A 14 -12.22 28.25 -21.64
CA VAL A 14 -10.81 27.90 -21.83
C VAL A 14 -10.43 26.99 -20.67
N SER A 15 -10.52 25.67 -20.88
CA SER A 15 -9.84 24.71 -20.01
C SER A 15 -8.34 24.88 -20.26
N SER A 16 -7.67 25.65 -19.41
CA SER A 16 -6.21 25.60 -19.35
C SER A 16 -5.83 24.15 -19.04
N PRO A 17 -4.94 23.50 -19.83
CA PRO A 17 -4.42 22.21 -19.43
C PRO A 17 -3.75 22.40 -18.08
N CYS A 18 -4.24 21.71 -17.03
CA CYS A 18 -3.51 21.64 -15.77
C CYS A 18 -2.26 20.81 -16.04
N MET A 19 -1.14 21.47 -16.30
CA MET A 19 0.15 20.80 -16.30
C MET A 19 0.50 20.48 -14.85
N ALA A 20 0.91 19.24 -14.59
CA ALA A 20 1.43 18.87 -13.29
C ALA A 20 2.65 19.75 -12.95
N VAL A 21 2.74 20.13 -11.69
CA VAL A 21 3.90 20.84 -11.16
C VAL A 21 4.93 19.79 -10.78
N HIS A 22 6.15 19.93 -11.25
CA HIS A 22 7.23 19.01 -10.92
C HIS A 22 8.18 19.62 -9.90
N PHE A 23 8.72 18.76 -9.05
CA PHE A 23 9.81 19.12 -8.16
C PHE A 23 11.07 19.36 -8.99
N ASP A 24 11.59 20.59 -8.95
CA ASP A 24 12.80 21.00 -9.68
C ASP A 24 13.95 21.41 -8.75
N GLY A 25 13.66 21.56 -7.45
CA GLY A 25 14.64 21.94 -6.43
C GLY A 25 15.18 23.38 -6.57
N GLY A 26 14.46 24.28 -7.25
CA GLY A 26 14.90 25.63 -7.63
C GLY A 26 15.33 26.56 -6.49
N ALA A 27 14.93 26.31 -5.23
CA ALA A 27 15.20 27.16 -4.07
C ALA A 27 16.64 27.11 -3.54
N GLY A 28 17.47 26.20 -4.06
CA GLY A 28 18.84 26.03 -3.62
C GLY A 28 19.15 24.56 -3.41
N ALA A 29 20.25 24.11 -4.00
CA ALA A 29 20.80 22.79 -3.82
C ALA A 29 20.78 22.42 -2.32
N GLY A 30 19.89 21.50 -1.94
CA GLY A 30 19.87 20.88 -0.61
C GLY A 30 18.69 21.21 0.30
N ASN A 31 17.69 22.00 -0.11
CA ASN A 31 16.43 22.10 0.66
C ASN A 31 15.31 21.27 0.02
N PRO A 32 15.01 20.05 0.50
CA PRO A 32 13.99 19.19 -0.08
C PRO A 32 12.54 19.52 0.35
N ASN A 33 12.31 20.59 1.12
CA ASN A 33 11.04 20.81 1.80
C ASN A 33 9.88 21.11 0.82
N TRP A 34 8.77 20.36 0.94
CA TRP A 34 7.51 20.57 0.21
C TRP A 34 7.00 22.00 0.27
N ASN A 35 7.08 22.63 1.45
CA ASN A 35 6.51 23.96 1.67
C ASN A 35 7.38 25.11 1.17
N ALA A 36 8.52 24.83 0.52
CA ALA A 36 9.32 25.85 -0.14
C ALA A 36 8.83 26.01 -1.58
N ALA A 37 8.09 27.09 -1.86
CA ALA A 37 7.47 27.34 -3.17
C ALA A 37 8.47 27.25 -4.34
N LEU A 38 9.70 27.76 -4.13
CA LEU A 38 10.79 27.74 -5.11
C LEU A 38 11.32 26.33 -5.44
N ASN A 39 10.87 25.27 -4.77
CA ASN A 39 11.24 23.89 -5.13
C ASN A 39 10.37 23.31 -6.24
N TRP A 40 9.40 24.09 -6.72
CA TRP A 40 8.38 23.67 -7.66
C TRP A 40 8.49 24.52 -8.92
N SER A 41 8.28 23.88 -10.07
CA SER A 41 8.50 24.49 -11.39
C SER A 41 7.67 25.75 -11.69
N ASP A 42 6.61 26.02 -10.92
CA ASP A 42 5.75 27.18 -11.05
C ASP A 42 5.90 28.19 -9.91
N ASP A 43 6.89 27.98 -9.02
CA ASP A 43 7.15 28.74 -7.81
C ASP A 43 5.93 28.84 -6.86
N ASN A 44 5.01 27.86 -6.88
CA ASN A 44 3.87 27.78 -5.96
C ASN A 44 3.92 26.51 -5.11
N ILE A 45 3.43 26.60 -3.88
CA ILE A 45 3.25 25.42 -3.02
C ILE A 45 2.04 24.63 -3.55
N PRO A 46 2.19 23.31 -3.82
CA PRO A 46 1.08 22.49 -4.25
C PRO A 46 -0.08 22.49 -3.25
N THR A 47 -1.28 22.40 -3.80
CA THR A 47 -2.56 22.37 -3.07
C THR A 47 -3.34 21.10 -3.42
N SER A 48 -4.48 20.88 -2.79
CA SER A 48 -5.38 19.76 -3.12
C SER A 48 -5.94 19.75 -4.56
N ALA A 49 -5.70 20.80 -5.35
CA ALA A 49 -6.03 20.88 -6.77
C ALA A 49 -4.81 20.69 -7.69
N THR A 50 -3.61 20.55 -7.14
CA THR A 50 -2.36 20.49 -7.90
C THR A 50 -1.94 19.03 -8.13
N ASP A 51 -1.74 18.67 -9.39
CA ASP A 51 -1.09 17.40 -9.76
C ASP A 51 0.43 17.58 -9.56
N VAL A 52 1.08 16.66 -8.85
CA VAL A 52 2.49 16.79 -8.43
C VAL A 52 3.35 15.67 -8.99
N GLN A 53 4.57 16.00 -9.42
CA GLN A 53 5.60 15.02 -9.77
C GLN A 53 6.75 15.13 -8.77
N ALA A 54 6.90 14.11 -7.93
CA ALA A 54 7.96 13.98 -6.94
C ALA A 54 9.16 13.27 -7.57
N LEU A 55 10.01 14.05 -8.24
CA LEU A 55 11.19 13.58 -8.94
C LEU A 55 12.44 13.64 -8.03
N ILE A 56 13.44 12.81 -8.32
CA ILE A 56 14.78 12.95 -7.75
C ILE A 56 15.56 13.93 -8.63
N VAL A 57 15.94 15.06 -8.06
CA VAL A 57 16.93 15.97 -8.62
C VAL A 57 18.31 15.62 -8.04
N PRO A 58 19.45 15.97 -8.68
CA PRO A 58 20.76 15.52 -8.25
C PRO A 58 21.04 15.71 -6.74
N GLY A 59 20.92 14.63 -5.98
CA GLY A 59 21.25 14.55 -4.55
C GLY A 59 20.08 14.50 -3.56
N TYR A 60 18.82 14.72 -3.96
CA TYR A 60 17.66 14.65 -3.02
C TYR A 60 16.29 14.55 -3.72
N GLY A 61 15.28 14.10 -2.97
CA GLY A 61 13.86 14.05 -3.36
C GLY A 61 12.99 14.97 -2.51
N VAL A 62 11.66 14.84 -2.64
CA VAL A 62 10.68 15.67 -1.93
C VAL A 62 10.55 15.25 -0.47
N VAL A 63 10.54 16.20 0.47
CA VAL A 63 10.35 15.94 1.90
C VAL A 63 9.26 16.82 2.51
N VAL A 64 8.27 16.20 3.15
CA VAL A 64 7.22 16.86 3.94
C VAL A 64 7.65 16.86 5.42
N ASN A 65 8.25 17.96 5.87
CA ASN A 65 8.75 18.09 7.25
C ASN A 65 7.76 18.67 8.26
N ASN A 66 6.69 19.30 7.78
CA ASN A 66 5.71 20.00 8.61
C ASN A 66 4.29 19.59 8.21
N PRO A 67 3.30 19.80 9.08
CA PRO A 67 1.91 19.55 8.74
C PRO A 67 1.42 20.41 7.57
N GLY A 68 0.49 19.87 6.79
CA GLY A 68 -0.32 20.64 5.83
C GLY A 68 0.07 20.51 4.37
N ALA A 69 0.95 19.57 3.99
CA ALA A 69 1.21 19.30 2.57
C ALA A 69 -0.05 18.71 1.91
N GLN A 70 -0.37 19.20 0.71
CA GLN A 70 -1.56 18.81 -0.03
C GLN A 70 -1.27 18.64 -1.51
N ALA A 71 -1.86 17.63 -2.14
CA ALA A 71 -1.84 17.43 -3.59
C ALA A 71 -3.17 16.84 -4.06
N LYS A 72 -3.47 16.99 -5.35
CA LYS A 72 -4.56 16.24 -6.00
C LYS A 72 -4.11 14.81 -6.31
N TYR A 73 -3.07 14.70 -7.14
CA TYR A 73 -2.34 13.47 -7.45
C TYR A 73 -0.86 13.65 -7.12
N ILE A 74 -0.16 12.55 -6.84
CA ILE A 74 1.30 12.53 -6.81
C ILE A 74 1.83 11.37 -7.64
N ASP A 75 2.72 11.66 -8.59
CA ASP A 75 3.56 10.68 -9.27
C ASP A 75 4.96 10.69 -8.64
N VAL A 76 5.37 9.57 -8.05
CA VAL A 76 6.73 9.37 -7.52
C VAL A 76 7.50 8.49 -8.50
N GLY A 77 8.27 9.15 -9.38
CA GLY A 77 9.02 8.51 -10.45
C GLY A 77 8.15 8.33 -11.70
N THR A 78 8.33 9.24 -12.66
CA THR A 78 7.59 9.31 -13.93
C THR A 78 8.40 10.07 -14.98
N TRP A 79 7.96 10.00 -16.24
CA TRP A 79 8.52 10.65 -17.43
C TRP A 79 10.02 10.42 -17.62
N GLY A 80 10.46 9.20 -17.37
CA GLY A 80 11.86 8.84 -17.50
C GLY A 80 12.76 9.26 -16.34
N TRP A 81 12.20 9.77 -15.23
CA TRP A 81 12.92 10.10 -14.00
C TRP A 81 12.55 9.18 -12.84
N ASP A 82 13.52 8.88 -11.98
CA ASP A 82 13.27 8.25 -10.69
C ASP A 82 12.67 9.28 -9.72
N GLY A 83 11.95 8.80 -8.72
CA GLY A 83 11.24 9.66 -7.76
C GLY A 83 11.43 9.26 -6.32
N SER A 84 11.36 10.27 -5.44
CA SER A 84 11.39 10.07 -4.00
C SER A 84 10.50 11.07 -3.28
N LEU A 85 9.70 10.54 -2.36
CA LEU A 85 8.83 11.29 -1.46
C LEU A 85 9.02 10.78 -0.03
N ALA A 86 9.33 11.66 0.90
CA ALA A 86 9.38 11.34 2.33
C ALA A 86 8.42 12.22 3.12
N VAL A 87 7.61 11.62 3.99
CA VAL A 87 6.81 12.31 5.00
C VAL A 87 7.49 12.08 6.34
N ALA A 88 8.14 13.10 6.88
CA ALA A 88 8.83 13.02 8.15
C ALA A 88 7.83 12.85 9.31
N SER A 89 8.31 12.50 10.50
CA SER A 89 7.45 12.21 11.67
C SER A 89 6.54 13.37 12.11
N ALA A 90 6.94 14.62 11.89
CA ALA A 90 6.12 15.79 12.14
C ALA A 90 5.29 16.24 10.90
N GLY A 91 5.50 15.59 9.75
CA GLY A 91 4.85 15.89 8.49
C GLY A 91 3.44 15.32 8.40
N THR A 92 2.54 16.06 7.75
CA THR A 92 1.25 15.52 7.30
C THR A 92 1.05 15.81 5.83
N LEU A 93 0.64 14.77 5.08
CA LEU A 93 0.39 14.82 3.64
C LEU A 93 -1.01 14.32 3.34
N SER A 94 -1.79 15.14 2.63
CA SER A 94 -3.12 14.78 2.14
C SER A 94 -3.15 14.78 0.61
N ILE A 95 -3.51 13.64 0.03
CA ILE A 95 -3.64 13.44 -1.42
C ILE A 95 -5.13 13.22 -1.69
N ALA A 96 -5.73 14.15 -2.43
CA ALA A 96 -7.18 14.16 -2.67
C ALA A 96 -7.63 13.00 -3.56
N GLU A 97 -6.74 12.46 -4.39
CA GLU A 97 -7.02 11.36 -5.29
C GLU A 97 -5.93 10.28 -5.14
N ASN A 98 -5.11 10.02 -6.16
CA ASN A 98 -4.21 8.85 -6.17
C ASN A 98 -2.74 9.20 -5.91
N LEU A 99 -2.02 8.23 -5.35
CA LEU A 99 -0.56 8.20 -5.27
C LEU A 99 -0.04 7.12 -6.22
N PHE A 100 0.85 7.47 -7.14
CA PHE A 100 1.47 6.53 -8.07
C PHE A 100 2.95 6.39 -7.75
N LEU A 101 3.43 5.16 -7.60
CA LEU A 101 4.84 4.82 -7.45
C LEU A 101 5.33 4.15 -8.73
N ALA A 102 6.43 4.68 -9.27
CA ALA A 102 7.12 4.14 -10.45
C ALA A 102 6.17 3.95 -11.65
N GLN A 103 5.62 5.07 -12.15
CA GLN A 103 4.62 5.06 -13.23
C GLN A 103 5.15 4.41 -14.51
N ASP A 104 6.44 4.63 -14.81
CA ASP A 104 7.09 4.16 -16.02
C ASP A 104 7.95 2.91 -15.79
N ALA A 105 7.98 2.03 -16.80
CA ALA A 105 8.86 0.87 -16.80
C ALA A 105 10.34 1.28 -16.70
N GLY A 106 11.11 0.57 -15.89
CA GLY A 106 12.53 0.84 -15.66
C GLY A 106 12.81 2.13 -14.87
N LYS A 107 11.80 2.67 -14.18
CA LYS A 107 11.96 3.75 -13.20
C LYS A 107 11.72 3.26 -11.79
N THR A 108 12.31 3.96 -10.83
CA THR A 108 12.13 3.70 -9.41
C THR A 108 11.29 4.80 -8.78
N GLY A 109 10.36 4.41 -7.92
CA GLY A 109 9.55 5.33 -7.11
C GLY A 109 9.60 4.92 -5.65
N ILE A 110 10.18 5.75 -4.78
CA ILE A 110 10.33 5.43 -3.35
C ILE A 110 9.50 6.42 -2.53
N ALA A 111 8.54 5.89 -1.76
CA ALA A 111 7.81 6.64 -0.75
C ALA A 111 8.19 6.15 0.66
N THR A 112 8.57 7.07 1.54
CA THR A 112 8.78 6.78 2.98
C THR A 112 7.80 7.61 3.80
N ASN A 113 7.06 6.97 4.69
CA ASN A 113 6.12 7.64 5.58
C ASN A 113 6.48 7.34 7.04
N ASP A 114 7.07 8.33 7.72
CA ASP A 114 7.32 8.34 9.16
C ASP A 114 6.28 9.16 9.93
N GLY A 115 5.46 9.94 9.24
CA GLY A 115 4.44 10.82 9.79
C GLY A 115 3.01 10.36 9.50
N GLN A 116 2.18 11.26 8.98
CA GLN A 116 0.80 10.95 8.58
C GLN A 116 0.61 11.21 7.09
N ALA A 117 0.20 10.18 6.35
CA ALA A 117 -0.19 10.27 4.95
C ALA A 117 -1.63 9.80 4.76
N THR A 118 -2.44 10.57 4.06
CA THR A 118 -3.81 10.20 3.70
C THR A 118 -3.96 10.30 2.19
N VAL A 119 -4.28 9.19 1.55
CA VAL A 119 -4.58 9.07 0.11
C VAL A 119 -6.05 8.74 -0.03
N THR A 120 -6.87 9.71 -0.41
CA THR A 120 -8.33 9.50 -0.47
C THR A 120 -8.69 8.46 -1.54
N GLY A 121 -7.95 8.44 -2.64
CA GLY A 121 -8.04 7.43 -3.68
C GLY A 121 -7.18 6.21 -3.40
N THR A 122 -6.48 5.73 -4.41
CA THR A 122 -5.69 4.49 -4.36
C THR A 122 -4.19 4.77 -4.42
N VAL A 123 -3.42 3.98 -3.67
CA VAL A 123 -1.96 3.88 -3.83
C VAL A 123 -1.67 2.82 -4.88
N TYR A 124 -1.06 3.22 -5.99
CA TYR A 124 -0.71 2.35 -7.11
C TYR A 124 0.79 2.16 -7.21
N PHE A 125 1.21 0.92 -7.37
CA PHE A 125 2.54 0.56 -7.86
C PHE A 125 2.37 0.18 -9.32
N GLN A 126 2.96 0.96 -10.22
CA GLN A 126 2.64 0.91 -11.65
C GLN A 126 3.58 -0.02 -12.43
N ALA A 127 4.32 0.49 -13.42
CA ALA A 127 5.09 -0.32 -14.36
C ALA A 127 6.57 -0.49 -13.98
N GLY A 128 7.09 0.37 -13.12
CA GLY A 128 8.49 0.32 -12.67
C GLY A 128 8.67 -0.42 -11.34
N GLU A 129 9.71 -0.02 -10.61
CA GLU A 129 10.05 -0.53 -9.28
C GLU A 129 9.55 0.44 -8.20
N GLY A 130 8.38 0.15 -7.63
CA GLY A 130 7.80 0.93 -6.55
C GLY A 130 8.17 0.38 -5.18
N THR A 131 8.61 1.25 -4.27
CA THR A 131 8.86 0.91 -2.86
C THR A 131 8.10 1.86 -1.94
N LEU A 132 7.35 1.30 -0.99
CA LEU A 132 6.73 2.04 0.11
C LEU A 132 7.26 1.53 1.44
N ILE A 133 7.79 2.44 2.24
CA ILE A 133 8.19 2.18 3.62
C ILE A 133 7.24 2.96 4.53
N ASN A 134 6.47 2.29 5.36
CA ASN A 134 5.54 2.91 6.30
C ASN A 134 5.93 2.60 7.74
N ASN A 135 6.38 3.63 8.43
CA ASN A 135 6.67 3.64 9.86
C ASN A 135 5.67 4.48 10.66
N GLY A 136 4.94 5.39 9.99
CA GLY A 136 3.90 6.23 10.55
C GLY A 136 2.49 5.69 10.33
N THR A 137 1.53 6.60 10.08
CA THR A 137 0.15 6.25 9.72
C THR A 137 -0.10 6.55 8.24
N LEU A 138 -0.51 5.52 7.49
CA LEU A 138 -1.02 5.65 6.13
C LEU A 138 -2.50 5.29 6.10
N THR A 139 -3.33 6.19 5.61
CA THR A 139 -4.73 5.89 5.26
C THR A 139 -4.86 5.92 3.74
N ALA A 140 -5.47 4.91 3.14
CA ALA A 140 -5.73 4.87 1.70
C ALA A 140 -7.14 4.36 1.39
N GLY A 141 -7.80 4.93 0.38
CA GLY A 141 -9.06 4.40 -0.17
C GLY A 141 -8.91 3.03 -0.84
N GLY A 142 -7.71 2.67 -1.27
CA GLY A 142 -7.36 1.37 -1.82
C GLY A 142 -5.86 1.24 -2.04
N MET A 143 -5.39 0.02 -2.30
CA MET A 143 -3.98 -0.24 -2.56
C MET A 143 -3.81 -1.31 -3.63
N ILE A 144 -3.02 -1.02 -4.66
CA ILE A 144 -2.76 -1.93 -5.77
C ILE A 144 -1.25 -2.06 -5.96
N LEU A 145 -0.73 -3.23 -5.59
CA LEU A 145 0.66 -3.61 -5.76
C LEU A 145 0.78 -4.33 -7.10
N GLY A 146 1.56 -3.77 -8.01
CA GLY A 146 1.79 -4.31 -9.34
C GLY A 146 0.55 -4.19 -10.23
N ASN A 147 0.19 -2.97 -10.60
CA ASN A 147 -0.97 -2.68 -11.45
C ASN A 147 -0.74 -3.07 -12.92
N ILE A 148 0.50 -3.02 -13.40
CA ILE A 148 0.87 -3.25 -14.80
C ILE A 148 1.90 -4.38 -14.88
N TYR A 149 1.83 -5.17 -15.96
CA TYR A 149 2.79 -6.23 -16.27
C TYR A 149 4.23 -5.74 -16.11
N SER A 150 5.10 -6.58 -15.54
CA SER A 150 6.52 -6.31 -15.20
C SER A 150 6.79 -5.30 -14.08
N GLY A 151 5.76 -4.66 -13.52
CA GLY A 151 5.92 -3.85 -12.32
C GLY A 151 6.42 -4.68 -11.13
N THR A 152 7.30 -4.10 -10.32
CA THR A 152 7.75 -4.70 -9.06
C THR A 152 7.36 -3.80 -7.90
N SER A 153 6.72 -4.38 -6.89
CA SER A 153 6.23 -3.64 -5.73
C SER A 153 6.86 -4.20 -4.46
N THR A 154 7.43 -3.33 -3.65
CA THR A 154 7.87 -3.67 -2.30
C THR A 154 7.18 -2.77 -1.29
N VAL A 155 6.53 -3.37 -0.31
CA VAL A 155 6.02 -2.66 0.85
C VAL A 155 6.72 -3.17 2.10
N VAL A 156 7.14 -2.26 2.96
CA VAL A 156 7.64 -2.55 4.30
C VAL A 156 6.78 -1.78 5.29
N ASN A 157 6.10 -2.50 6.18
CA ASN A 157 5.28 -1.89 7.21
C ASN A 157 5.84 -2.19 8.60
N THR A 158 6.04 -1.12 9.37
CA THR A 158 6.24 -1.17 10.84
C THR A 158 5.22 -0.31 11.60
N GLY A 159 4.53 0.60 10.90
CA GLY A 159 3.51 1.50 11.44
C GLY A 159 2.07 1.01 11.25
N THR A 160 1.14 1.94 11.05
CA THR A 160 -0.28 1.67 10.81
C THR A 160 -0.63 1.93 9.35
N MET A 161 -1.31 0.98 8.71
CA MET A 161 -2.00 1.17 7.43
C MET A 161 -3.49 0.90 7.58
N ASP A 162 -4.32 1.87 7.23
CA ASP A 162 -5.77 1.72 7.14
C ASP A 162 -6.18 1.82 5.66
N ILE A 163 -6.65 0.72 5.09
CA ILE A 163 -7.05 0.60 3.69
C ILE A 163 -8.57 0.40 3.65
N ASP A 164 -9.29 1.45 3.26
CA ASP A 164 -10.76 1.49 3.29
C ASP A 164 -11.43 0.65 2.18
N GLY A 165 -10.66 0.24 1.18
CA GLY A 165 -11.16 -0.48 0.02
C GLY A 165 -10.37 -1.76 -0.25
N TRP A 166 -10.14 -2.01 -1.53
CA TRP A 166 -9.48 -3.22 -1.99
C TRP A 166 -7.97 -3.11 -1.80
N MET A 167 -7.37 -4.22 -1.40
CA MET A 167 -5.93 -4.42 -1.47
C MET A 167 -5.64 -5.55 -2.45
N TYR A 168 -5.05 -5.20 -3.59
CA TYR A 168 -4.67 -6.16 -4.61
C TYR A 168 -3.16 -6.32 -4.68
N LEU A 169 -2.72 -7.57 -4.78
CA LEU A 169 -1.32 -7.89 -4.99
C LEU A 169 -1.13 -8.60 -6.32
N SER A 170 -0.13 -8.10 -7.05
CA SER A 170 0.41 -8.66 -8.27
C SER A 170 -0.65 -8.87 -9.36
N ILE A 171 -1.37 -7.80 -9.70
CA ILE A 171 -2.30 -7.79 -10.83
C ILE A 171 -1.50 -7.90 -12.14
N ASN A 172 -2.07 -8.50 -13.17
CA ASN A 172 -1.50 -8.51 -14.53
C ASN A 172 -0.09 -9.12 -14.61
N GLY A 173 0.27 -10.10 -13.78
CA GLY A 173 1.56 -10.80 -13.87
C GLY A 173 2.78 -10.00 -13.39
N SER A 174 2.56 -9.03 -12.53
CA SER A 174 3.60 -8.28 -11.81
C SER A 174 4.13 -9.06 -10.60
N ASN A 175 5.17 -8.52 -9.97
CA ASN A 175 5.78 -9.08 -8.76
C ASN A 175 5.51 -8.15 -7.57
N SER A 176 5.00 -8.68 -6.46
CA SER A 176 4.75 -7.88 -5.26
C SER A 176 5.25 -8.60 -4.02
N VAL A 177 5.91 -7.87 -3.13
CA VAL A 177 6.29 -8.33 -1.80
C VAL A 177 5.77 -7.34 -0.78
N PHE A 178 5.03 -7.84 0.21
CA PHE A 178 4.60 -7.08 1.37
C PHE A 178 5.26 -7.67 2.61
N ASN A 179 6.15 -6.90 3.25
CA ASN A 179 6.80 -7.27 4.50
C ASN A 179 6.12 -6.58 5.66
N MET A 180 5.40 -7.35 6.48
CA MET A 180 4.82 -6.90 7.73
C MET A 180 5.81 -7.18 8.87
N ASN A 181 6.64 -6.20 9.20
CA ASN A 181 7.69 -6.35 10.21
C ASN A 181 7.18 -6.03 11.63
N SER A 182 6.20 -5.13 11.74
CA SER A 182 5.46 -4.82 12.97
C SER A 182 4.24 -3.95 12.65
N GLY A 183 3.53 -3.49 13.69
CA GLY A 183 2.46 -2.51 13.54
C GLY A 183 1.13 -3.14 13.17
N VAL A 184 0.29 -2.38 12.47
CA VAL A 184 -1.09 -2.78 12.14
C VAL A 184 -1.39 -2.52 10.66
N VAL A 185 -2.02 -3.47 9.99
CA VAL A 185 -2.63 -3.29 8.67
C VAL A 185 -4.11 -3.64 8.80
N ASN A 186 -5.00 -2.70 8.49
CA ASN A 186 -6.44 -2.92 8.48
C ASN A 186 -6.93 -2.76 7.04
N VAL A 187 -7.50 -3.82 6.46
CA VAL A 187 -8.13 -3.78 5.15
C VAL A 187 -9.63 -4.00 5.34
N THR A 188 -10.42 -2.93 5.27
CA THR A 188 -11.87 -3.04 5.49
C THR A 188 -12.58 -3.70 4.30
N GLY A 189 -11.99 -3.58 3.10
CA GLY A 189 -12.40 -4.34 1.93
C GLY A 189 -11.76 -5.74 1.90
N LYS A 190 -11.40 -6.19 0.70
CA LYS A 190 -10.83 -7.53 0.48
C LYS A 190 -9.37 -7.46 0.09
N LEU A 191 -8.62 -8.41 0.61
CA LEU A 191 -7.28 -8.76 0.14
C LEU A 191 -7.41 -9.80 -0.99
N GLU A 192 -7.01 -9.46 -2.22
CA GLU A 192 -6.98 -10.42 -3.33
C GLU A 192 -5.64 -10.49 -4.03
N MET A 193 -5.33 -11.70 -4.50
CA MET A 193 -4.26 -12.00 -5.44
C MET A 193 -4.90 -12.66 -6.67
N PRO A 194 -5.52 -11.88 -7.57
CA PRO A 194 -6.52 -12.38 -8.51
C PRO A 194 -5.93 -13.01 -9.79
N ASP A 195 -4.73 -12.60 -10.21
CA ASP A 195 -4.20 -12.85 -11.55
C ASP A 195 -3.05 -13.87 -11.56
N PRO A 196 -2.54 -14.31 -12.73
CA PRO A 196 -1.31 -15.09 -12.77
C PRO A 196 -0.10 -14.18 -12.58
N GLY A 197 0.30 -13.93 -11.33
CA GLY A 197 1.52 -13.18 -10.96
C GLY A 197 2.30 -13.85 -9.84
N ILE A 198 3.28 -13.14 -9.28
CA ILE A 198 4.05 -13.60 -8.11
C ILE A 198 3.81 -12.61 -6.99
N GLY A 199 3.22 -13.05 -5.89
CA GLY A 199 2.87 -12.18 -4.77
C GLY A 199 3.22 -12.85 -3.45
N HIS A 200 3.98 -12.15 -2.61
CA HIS A 200 4.42 -12.65 -1.33
C HIS A 200 3.99 -11.71 -0.21
N ILE A 201 3.34 -12.26 0.81
CA ILE A 201 3.10 -11.57 2.07
C ILE A 201 3.93 -12.27 3.13
N ASN A 202 4.80 -11.52 3.80
CA ASN A 202 5.60 -12.02 4.90
C ASN A 202 5.08 -11.40 6.20
N LEU A 203 4.50 -12.22 7.07
CA LEU A 203 4.00 -11.84 8.39
C LEU A 203 5.09 -12.05 9.44
N HIS A 204 6.19 -11.30 9.35
CA HIS A 204 7.29 -11.38 10.31
C HIS A 204 6.88 -10.89 11.71
N GLY A 205 5.92 -9.97 11.81
CA GLY A 205 5.39 -9.46 13.07
C GLY A 205 4.09 -8.67 12.89
N GLY A 206 3.55 -8.12 13.98
CA GLY A 206 2.38 -7.23 13.95
C GLY A 206 1.04 -7.93 13.67
N VAL A 207 0.01 -7.12 13.40
CA VAL A 207 -1.37 -7.59 13.22
C VAL A 207 -1.93 -7.12 11.88
N TRP A 208 -2.43 -8.05 11.09
CA TRP A 208 -3.18 -7.78 9.87
C TRP A 208 -4.65 -8.13 10.09
N THR A 209 -5.58 -7.23 9.78
CA THR A 209 -7.01 -7.54 9.75
C THR A 209 -7.57 -7.34 8.34
N ASN A 210 -8.44 -8.23 7.89
CA ASN A 210 -9.12 -8.11 6.60
C ASN A 210 -10.53 -8.69 6.64
N ALA A 211 -11.46 -8.11 5.88
CA ALA A 211 -12.82 -8.66 5.83
C ALA A 211 -12.87 -9.99 5.08
N GLN A 212 -12.08 -10.13 4.02
CA GLN A 212 -12.02 -11.33 3.19
C GLN A 212 -10.62 -11.51 2.61
N ILE A 213 -10.28 -12.75 2.25
CA ILE A 213 -9.03 -13.12 1.58
C ILE A 213 -9.34 -14.00 0.35
N GLY A 214 -8.64 -13.76 -0.75
CA GLY A 214 -8.72 -14.60 -1.94
C GLY A 214 -7.36 -14.73 -2.63
N LEU A 215 -6.85 -15.95 -2.74
CA LEU A 215 -5.61 -16.27 -3.46
C LEU A 215 -5.96 -17.10 -4.68
N ASN A 216 -5.51 -16.68 -5.86
CA ASN A 216 -5.63 -17.50 -7.07
C ASN A 216 -4.59 -18.63 -7.02
N GLY A 217 -5.04 -19.89 -6.90
CA GLY A 217 -4.15 -21.05 -6.84
C GLY A 217 -3.30 -21.31 -8.10
N ASN A 218 -3.48 -20.56 -9.18
CA ASN A 218 -2.66 -20.65 -10.40
C ASN A 218 -1.50 -19.64 -10.44
N GLY A 219 -1.41 -18.72 -9.48
CA GLY A 219 -0.31 -17.77 -9.35
C GLY A 219 0.80 -18.30 -8.42
N GLY A 220 1.98 -17.66 -8.48
CA GLY A 220 3.08 -17.89 -7.54
C GLY A 220 2.85 -17.12 -6.23
N TYR A 221 1.71 -17.35 -5.59
CA TYR A 221 1.29 -16.63 -4.40
C TYR A 221 1.63 -17.35 -3.12
N THR A 222 2.26 -16.66 -2.17
CA THR A 222 2.48 -17.22 -0.84
C THR A 222 2.21 -16.21 0.27
N ILE A 223 1.82 -16.77 1.42
CA ILE A 223 1.86 -16.08 2.71
C ILE A 223 2.83 -16.86 3.60
N GLU A 224 3.91 -16.24 4.01
CA GLU A 224 4.83 -16.78 5.01
C GLU A 224 4.50 -16.20 6.38
N VAL A 225 4.28 -17.06 7.37
CA VAL A 225 3.81 -16.68 8.70
C VAL A 225 4.93 -16.87 9.72
N GLY A 226 5.45 -15.75 10.23
CA GLY A 226 6.43 -15.69 11.32
C GLY A 226 5.74 -15.40 12.65
N ASP A 227 6.21 -14.36 13.36
CA ASP A 227 5.60 -13.89 14.62
C ASP A 227 4.35 -13.02 14.39
N GLY A 228 4.03 -12.68 13.14
CA GLY A 228 2.85 -11.90 12.77
C GLY A 228 1.56 -12.71 12.75
N GLU A 229 0.44 -12.02 12.89
CA GLU A 229 -0.89 -12.63 12.91
C GLU A 229 -1.83 -11.96 11.90
N MET A 230 -2.67 -12.76 11.24
CA MET A 230 -3.74 -12.26 10.36
C MET A 230 -5.11 -12.68 10.89
N TYR A 231 -6.07 -11.76 10.89
CA TYR A 231 -7.44 -11.96 11.34
C TYR A 231 -8.40 -11.69 10.18
N ILE A 232 -9.09 -12.74 9.73
CA ILE A 232 -10.07 -12.68 8.66
C ILE A 232 -11.49 -12.77 9.22
N ALA A 233 -12.41 -11.93 8.77
CA ALA A 233 -13.78 -11.93 9.29
C ALA A 233 -14.53 -13.23 8.96
N GLY A 234 -15.28 -13.73 9.96
CA GLY A 234 -16.07 -14.96 9.85
C GLY A 234 -15.23 -16.23 9.95
N ASP A 235 -15.89 -17.37 9.79
CA ASP A 235 -15.25 -18.69 9.78
C ASP A 235 -14.69 -19.00 8.38
N GLN A 236 -13.36 -18.95 8.27
CA GLN A 236 -12.56 -19.23 7.07
C GLN A 236 -11.60 -20.40 7.31
N THR A 237 -11.76 -21.13 8.42
CA THR A 237 -10.82 -22.19 8.83
C THR A 237 -10.61 -23.22 7.72
N GLY A 238 -11.69 -23.75 7.13
CA GLY A 238 -11.59 -24.71 6.03
C GLY A 238 -10.87 -24.20 4.78
N ALA A 239 -10.99 -22.90 4.46
CA ALA A 239 -10.28 -22.31 3.32
C ALA A 239 -8.79 -22.12 3.62
N LEU A 240 -8.45 -21.63 4.82
CA LEU A 240 -7.06 -21.44 5.23
C LEU A 240 -6.34 -22.77 5.45
N ASP A 241 -6.98 -23.75 6.06
CA ASP A 241 -6.43 -25.10 6.25
C ASP A 241 -6.15 -25.76 4.89
N TYR A 242 -7.03 -25.54 3.90
CA TYR A 242 -6.77 -25.98 2.54
C TYR A 242 -5.54 -25.28 1.95
N MET A 243 -5.44 -23.95 2.05
CA MET A 243 -4.28 -23.19 1.56
C MET A 243 -2.96 -23.60 2.23
N ILE A 244 -2.99 -23.91 3.53
CA ILE A 244 -1.86 -24.49 4.27
C ILE A 244 -1.51 -25.87 3.69
N SER A 245 -2.50 -26.72 3.42
CA SER A 245 -2.27 -28.08 2.92
C SER A 245 -1.68 -28.16 1.50
N VAL A 246 -1.75 -27.06 0.74
CA VAL A 246 -1.19 -26.93 -0.61
C VAL A 246 -0.02 -25.94 -0.68
N ASP A 247 0.60 -25.61 0.46
CA ASP A 247 1.78 -24.75 0.59
C ASP A 247 1.62 -23.31 0.05
N LEU A 248 0.39 -22.81 -0.07
CA LEU A 248 0.14 -21.38 -0.33
C LEU A 248 0.34 -20.54 0.94
N ILE A 249 0.19 -21.17 2.10
CA ILE A 249 0.48 -20.56 3.41
C ILE A 249 1.53 -21.45 4.08
N THR A 250 2.66 -20.87 4.45
CA THR A 250 3.80 -21.55 5.05
C THR A 250 4.21 -20.85 6.34
N GLY A 251 4.96 -21.53 7.20
CA GLY A 251 5.55 -20.92 8.39
C GLY A 251 6.99 -20.49 8.12
N GLU A 252 7.42 -19.38 8.71
CA GLU A 252 8.80 -18.91 8.62
C GLU A 252 9.75 -19.90 9.30
N GLY A 253 10.79 -20.34 8.59
CA GLY A 253 11.79 -21.26 9.12
C GLY A 253 11.21 -22.62 9.54
N SER A 254 11.14 -22.89 10.85
CA SER A 254 10.65 -24.14 11.42
C SER A 254 9.28 -24.01 12.10
N LEU A 255 8.56 -22.94 11.82
CA LEU A 255 7.22 -22.72 12.34
C LEU A 255 6.18 -23.49 11.50
N THR A 256 5.11 -23.94 12.13
CA THR A 256 3.96 -24.54 11.46
C THR A 256 2.79 -23.55 11.48
N PRO A 257 2.24 -23.16 10.32
CA PRO A 257 1.06 -22.30 10.27
C PRO A 257 -0.19 -23.08 10.71
N TYR A 258 -1.15 -22.38 11.31
CA TYR A 258 -2.45 -22.94 11.69
C TYR A 258 -3.55 -21.88 11.58
N SER A 259 -4.79 -22.34 11.42
CA SER A 259 -5.97 -21.48 11.50
C SER A 259 -6.84 -21.82 12.71
N SER A 260 -7.51 -20.81 13.28
CA SER A 260 -8.47 -21.02 14.38
C SER A 260 -9.56 -19.95 14.40
N TYR A 261 -10.82 -20.37 14.55
CA TYR A 261 -11.97 -19.47 14.64
C TYR A 261 -12.36 -19.20 16.10
N ASP A 262 -12.51 -17.91 16.47
CA ASP A 262 -12.84 -17.48 17.83
C ASP A 262 -14.33 -17.15 18.05
N GLY A 263 -15.16 -17.28 17.01
CA GLY A 263 -16.57 -16.87 17.01
C GLY A 263 -16.86 -15.56 16.30
N THR A 264 -15.83 -14.78 15.95
CA THR A 264 -15.93 -13.53 15.17
C THR A 264 -14.95 -13.51 14.00
N TYR A 265 -13.70 -13.89 14.25
CA TYR A 265 -12.62 -13.91 13.27
C TYR A 265 -11.97 -15.28 13.19
N THR A 266 -11.48 -15.62 12.01
CA THR A 266 -10.50 -16.68 11.83
C THR A 266 -9.12 -16.08 11.90
N LYS A 267 -8.35 -16.52 12.89
CA LYS A 267 -6.95 -16.19 13.05
C LYS A 267 -6.08 -17.14 12.22
N LEU A 268 -5.11 -16.59 11.51
CA LEU A 268 -3.96 -17.27 10.92
C LEU A 268 -2.70 -16.83 11.68
N ALA A 269 -1.94 -17.81 12.17
CA ALA A 269 -0.68 -17.60 12.89
C ALA A 269 0.23 -18.84 12.74
N ALA A 270 1.43 -18.82 13.31
CA ALA A 270 2.34 -19.96 13.32
C ALA A 270 2.87 -20.30 14.72
N ILE A 271 3.24 -21.57 14.94
CA ILE A 271 3.79 -22.07 16.21
C ILE A 271 5.03 -22.95 15.98
N PRO A 272 5.96 -23.05 16.94
CA PRO A 272 7.14 -23.93 16.80
C PRO A 272 6.77 -25.43 16.74
N GLU A 273 7.47 -26.21 15.90
CA GLU A 273 7.45 -27.67 16.01
C GLU A 273 8.22 -28.15 17.26
N PRO A 274 7.74 -29.17 18.04
CA PRO A 274 6.58 -30.05 17.83
C PRO A 274 5.42 -29.68 18.78
N ALA A 275 4.97 -28.42 18.80
CA ALA A 275 3.85 -28.02 19.67
C ALA A 275 2.55 -28.79 19.35
N ILE A 276 2.40 -29.32 18.13
CA ILE A 276 1.26 -30.16 17.72
C ILE A 276 1.18 -31.44 18.58
N ILE A 277 2.31 -32.06 18.96
CA ILE A 277 2.32 -33.24 19.84
C ILE A 277 1.92 -32.85 21.27
N GLY A 278 2.27 -31.64 21.73
CA GLY A 278 1.85 -31.07 23.01
C GLY A 278 0.35 -30.80 23.10
N LEU A 279 -0.24 -30.22 22.06
CA LEU A 279 -1.68 -29.92 22.03
C LEU A 279 -2.54 -31.20 21.98
N ILE A 280 -2.13 -32.20 21.17
CA ILE A 280 -2.80 -33.51 21.10
C ILE A 280 -2.65 -34.28 22.41
N SER A 281 -1.51 -34.20 23.08
CA SER A 281 -1.31 -34.90 24.37
C SER A 281 -2.10 -34.26 25.52
N ILE A 282 -2.28 -32.94 25.54
CA ILE A 282 -3.13 -32.26 26.55
C ILE A 282 -4.63 -32.55 26.30
N LEU A 283 -5.09 -32.49 25.05
CA LEU A 283 -6.48 -32.84 24.70
C LEU A 283 -6.77 -34.34 24.91
N GLY A 284 -5.82 -35.22 24.59
CA GLY A 284 -5.90 -36.65 24.85
C GLY A 284 -5.97 -37.00 26.34
N LEU A 285 -5.18 -36.32 27.19
CA LEU A 285 -5.25 -36.49 28.65
C LEU A 285 -6.56 -35.96 29.24
N ALA A 286 -7.09 -34.85 28.72
CA ALA A 286 -8.36 -34.27 29.18
C ALA A 286 -9.57 -35.17 28.85
N LEU A 287 -9.54 -35.87 27.71
CA LEU A 287 -10.54 -36.88 27.33
C LEU A 287 -10.43 -38.18 28.14
N LEU A 288 -9.22 -38.57 28.56
CA LEU A 288 -9.00 -39.78 29.38
C LEU A 288 -9.31 -39.58 30.87
N ARG A 289 -9.32 -38.34 31.40
CA ARG A 289 -9.71 -38.04 32.80
C ARG A 289 -11.22 -37.96 33.05
N ARG A 290 -12.06 -38.15 32.02
CA ARG A 290 -13.54 -38.13 32.12
C ARG A 290 -14.18 -39.52 32.20
N LYS A 291 -13.45 -40.54 32.66
CA LYS A 291 -14.02 -41.84 33.05
C LYS A 291 -13.96 -42.03 34.55
#